data_AF-A0A1J8QYI3-F1
#
_entry.id   AF-A0A1J8QYI3-F1
#
_cell.length_a   1.000
_cell.length_b   1.000
_cell.length_c   1.000
_cell.angle_alpha   90.00
_cell.angle_beta   90.00
_cell.angle_gamma   90.00
#
_symmetry.space_group_name_H-M   'P 1'
#
loop_
_entity.id
_entity.type
_entity.pdbx_description
1 polymer ?
#
loop_
_entity_poly.entity_id
_entity_poly.type
_entity_poly.pdbx_seq_one_letter_code
_entity_poly.pdbx_strand_id
1 'polypeptide(L)'
;MTFTGYGDEWRLSRRIFHQTFRADSALKFRPMQIRRAREMIVSLIDDSQHYHAHFATFSSSVTMSAVYDYEISARDDPLVLLSDDT
;
A
#
# COMPACT_ATOMS: atom_id res chain seq x y z
N MET A 1 -9.64 -1.71 -11.55
CA MET A 1 -11.00 -1.22 -11.89
C MET A 1 -12.02 -1.77 -10.89
N THR A 2 -12.22 -1.08 -9.77
CA THR A 2 -13.14 -1.45 -8.67
C THR A 2 -14.22 -0.40 -8.40
N PHE A 3 -14.19 0.72 -9.15
CA PHE A 3 -15.11 1.85 -9.01
C PHE A 3 -16.07 1.98 -10.20
N THR A 4 -16.33 0.90 -10.92
CA THR A 4 -17.38 0.84 -11.96
C THR A 4 -18.75 0.60 -11.31
N GLY A 5 -19.82 1.08 -11.94
CA GLY A 5 -21.19 0.90 -11.48
C GLY A 5 -21.55 -0.59 -11.28
N TYR A 6 -22.56 -0.86 -10.46
CA TYR A 6 -22.98 -2.22 -10.13
C TYR A 6 -23.24 -3.05 -11.39
N GLY A 7 -22.41 -4.07 -11.62
CA GLY A 7 -22.41 -4.90 -12.83
C GLY A 7 -21.51 -6.13 -12.68
N ASP A 8 -21.45 -6.98 -13.70
CA ASP A 8 -20.69 -8.24 -13.64
C ASP A 8 -19.18 -8.03 -13.49
N GLU A 9 -18.65 -6.93 -14.04
CA GLU A 9 -17.27 -6.50 -13.84
C GLU A 9 -16.97 -6.18 -12.37
N TRP A 10 -17.87 -5.45 -11.70
CA TRP A 10 -17.74 -5.18 -10.27
C TRP A 10 -17.81 -6.46 -9.43
N ARG A 11 -18.68 -7.42 -9.79
CA ARG A 11 -18.78 -8.71 -9.10
C ARG A 11 -17.50 -9.53 -9.26
N LEU A 12 -16.91 -9.53 -10.46
CA LEU A 12 -15.65 -10.22 -10.75
C LEU A 12 -14.50 -9.60 -9.96
N SER A 13 -14.34 -8.28 -10.03
CA SER A 13 -13.34 -7.54 -9.25
C SER A 13 -13.49 -7.83 -7.75
N ARG A 14 -14.70 -7.72 -7.20
CA ARG A 14 -14.96 -8.05 -5.79
C ARG A 14 -14.58 -9.49 -5.44
N ARG A 15 -14.89 -10.47 -6.28
CA ARG A 15 -14.54 -11.88 -6.03
C ARG A 15 -13.03 -12.06 -5.95
N ILE A 16 -12.28 -11.48 -6.89
CA ILE A 16 -10.81 -11.55 -6.92
C ILE A 16 -10.21 -10.88 -5.68
N PHE A 17 -10.61 -9.65 -5.38
CA PHE A 17 -10.15 -8.94 -4.18
C PHE A 17 -10.48 -9.72 -2.91
N HIS A 18 -11.69 -10.25 -2.79
CA HIS A 18 -12.09 -11.01 -1.60
C HIS A 18 -11.29 -12.31 -1.43
N GLN A 19 -10.95 -13.02 -2.51
CA GLN A 19 -10.14 -14.25 -2.42
C GLN A 19 -8.72 -13.97 -1.89
N THR A 20 -8.13 -12.86 -2.31
CA THR A 20 -6.78 -12.43 -1.91
C THR A 20 -6.77 -11.81 -0.52
N PHE A 21 -7.75 -10.97 -0.20
CA PHE A 21 -7.78 -10.15 1.02
C PHE A 21 -8.79 -10.63 2.08
N ARG A 22 -9.33 -11.85 1.98
CA ARG A 22 -10.12 -12.46 3.07
C ARG A 22 -9.33 -12.49 4.38
N ALA A 23 -10.03 -12.47 5.50
CA ALA A 23 -9.44 -12.37 6.84
C ALA A 23 -8.27 -13.34 7.09
N ASP A 24 -8.41 -14.60 6.69
CA ASP A 24 -7.36 -15.61 6.88
C ASP A 24 -6.12 -15.36 6.00
N SER A 25 -6.33 -14.93 4.74
CA SER A 25 -5.24 -14.58 3.84
C SER A 25 -4.57 -13.26 4.24
N ALA A 26 -5.34 -12.33 4.82
CA ALA A 26 -4.85 -11.02 5.25
C ALA A 26 -3.74 -11.15 6.30
N LEU A 27 -3.77 -12.21 7.13
CA LEU A 27 -2.73 -12.49 8.12
C LEU A 27 -1.35 -12.70 7.49
N LYS A 28 -1.28 -13.19 6.24
CA LYS A 28 -0.01 -13.41 5.52
C LYS A 28 0.73 -12.11 5.23
N PHE A 29 0.03 -10.98 5.15
CA PHE A 29 0.64 -9.67 4.92
C PHE A 29 1.16 -9.00 6.21
N ARG A 30 0.81 -9.51 7.40
CA ARG A 30 1.23 -8.91 8.68
C ARG A 30 2.74 -8.73 8.82
N PRO A 31 3.61 -9.71 8.47
CA PRO A 31 5.05 -9.52 8.58
C PRO A 31 5.55 -8.34 7.73
N MET A 32 5.01 -8.21 6.51
CA MET A 32 5.32 -7.08 5.63
C MET A 32 4.79 -5.76 6.22
N GLN A 33 3.54 -5.70 6.70
CA GLN A 33 2.97 -4.50 7.31
C GLN A 33 3.77 -4.03 8.53
N ILE A 34 4.21 -4.95 9.38
CA ILE A 34 5.04 -4.64 10.56
C ILE A 34 6.39 -4.06 10.13
N ARG A 35 7.03 -4.61 9.09
CA ARG A 35 8.29 -4.09 8.56
C ARG A 35 8.13 -2.66 8.04
N ARG A 36 7.13 -2.42 7.21
CA ARG A 36 6.81 -1.06 6.70
C ARG A 36 6.49 -0.09 7.84
N ALA A 37 5.79 -0.55 8.87
CA ALA A 37 5.44 0.31 10.00
C ALA A 37 6.67 0.71 10.80
N ARG A 38 7.64 -0.21 10.96
CA ARG A 38 8.94 0.11 11.58
C ARG A 38 9.72 1.12 10.75
N GLU A 39 9.79 0.95 9.43
CA GLU A 39 10.42 1.91 8.52
C GLU A 39 9.79 3.31 8.68
N MET A 40 8.46 3.39 8.66
CA MET A 40 7.72 4.64 8.86
C MET A 40 8.00 5.28 10.22
N ILE A 41 8.05 4.50 11.31
CA ILE A 41 8.34 5.01 12.66
C ILE A 41 9.75 5.58 12.73
N VAL A 42 10.73 4.92 12.10
CA VAL A 42 12.11 5.44 12.03
C VAL A 42 12.14 6.76 11.26
N SER A 43 11.50 6.83 10.09
CA SER A 43 11.42 8.08 9.31
C SER A 43 10.71 9.21 10.06
N LEU A 44 9.67 8.89 10.84
CA LEU A 44 8.93 9.87 11.64
C LEU A 44 9.76 10.46 12.79
N ILE A 45 10.66 9.66 13.38
CA ILE A 45 11.58 10.13 14.43
C ILE A 45 12.66 11.03 13.83
N ASP A 46 13.10 10.72 12.60
CA ASP A 46 14.13 11.49 11.88
C ASP A 46 13.59 12.84 11.37
N ASP A 47 12.37 12.85 10.82
CA ASP A 47 11.66 14.07 10.38
C ASP A 47 10.22 14.11 10.91
N SER A 48 10.06 14.73 12.06
CA SER A 48 8.74 14.90 12.71
C SER A 48 7.88 15.99 12.09
N GLN A 49 8.43 16.88 11.26
CA GLN A 49 7.68 18.01 10.68
C GLN A 49 6.86 17.59 9.46
N HIS A 50 7.30 16.56 8.72
CA HIS A 50 6.64 16.07 7.51
C HIS A 50 5.89 14.74 7.71
N TYR A 51 5.32 14.51 8.90
CA TYR A 51 4.62 13.27 9.24
C TYR A 51 3.56 12.84 8.21
N HIS A 52 2.81 13.78 7.63
CA HIS A 52 1.80 13.49 6.61
C HIS A 52 2.38 12.81 5.37
N ALA A 53 3.55 13.23 4.91
CA ALA A 53 4.23 12.63 3.77
C ALA A 53 4.64 11.18 4.10
N HIS A 54 5.16 10.94 5.31
CA HIS A 54 5.53 9.60 5.75
C HIS A 54 4.34 8.63 5.82
N PHE A 55 3.17 9.10 6.27
CA PHE A 55 1.94 8.28 6.24
C PHE A 55 1.46 7.97 4.82
N ALA A 56 1.54 8.95 3.90
CA ALA A 56 1.20 8.74 2.50
C ALA A 56 2.14 7.70 1.85
N THR A 57 3.46 7.84 2.03
CA THR A 57 4.45 6.89 1.52
C THR A 57 4.27 5.50 2.12
N PHE A 58 3.98 5.39 3.42
CA PHE A 58 3.69 4.11 4.08
C PHE A 58 2.46 3.43 3.48
N SER A 59 1.34 4.15 3.33
CA SER A 59 0.10 3.61 2.76
C SER A 59 0.31 3.13 1.32
N SER A 60 0.99 3.94 0.50
CA SER A 60 1.32 3.58 -0.89
C SER A 60 2.24 2.36 -0.95
N SER A 61 3.25 2.30 -0.10
CA SER A 61 4.19 1.17 -0.01
C SER A 61 3.52 -0.14 0.41
N VAL A 62 2.67 -0.10 1.43
CA VAL A 62 1.88 -1.26 1.86
C VAL A 62 0.94 -1.72 0.75
N THR A 63 0.26 -0.79 0.07
CA THR A 63 -0.68 -1.11 -1.01
C THR A 63 0.04 -1.72 -2.21
N MET A 64 1.15 -1.13 -2.64
CA MET A 64 1.93 -1.59 -3.79
C MET A 64 2.55 -2.97 -3.52
N SER A 65 3.10 -3.20 -2.33
CA SER A 65 3.61 -4.51 -1.93
C SER A 65 2.50 -5.55 -1.79
N ALA A 66 1.31 -5.18 -1.31
CA ALA A 66 0.22 -6.14 -1.15
C ALA A 66 -0.48 -6.50 -2.48
N VAL A 67 -0.58 -5.56 -3.42
CA VAL A 67 -1.31 -5.74 -4.69
C VAL A 67 -0.40 -6.26 -5.80
N TYR A 68 0.84 -5.80 -5.86
CA TYR A 68 1.76 -6.08 -6.96
C TYR A 68 2.96 -6.93 -6.55
N ASP A 69 3.05 -7.37 -5.28
CA ASP A 69 4.26 -7.99 -4.69
C ASP A 69 5.51 -7.11 -4.87
N TYR A 70 5.30 -5.80 -5.03
CA TYR A 70 6.34 -4.84 -5.36
C TYR A 70 6.86 -4.17 -4.10
N GLU A 71 8.13 -4.42 -3.81
CA GLU A 71 8.79 -3.92 -2.62
C GLU A 71 9.28 -2.50 -2.86
N ILE A 72 8.48 -1.49 -2.48
CA ILE A 72 8.92 -0.09 -2.57
C ILE A 72 10.16 0.10 -1.66
N SER A 73 11.35 0.27 -2.21
CA SER A 73 12.55 0.57 -1.42
C SER A 73 12.45 2.01 -0.90
N ALA A 74 12.41 2.14 0.43
CA ALA A 74 12.11 3.36 1.18
C ALA A 74 13.12 4.51 1.01
N ARG A 75 14.01 4.48 0.01
CA ARG A 75 15.03 5.52 -0.15
C ARG A 75 15.35 5.96 -1.57
N ASP A 76 14.89 5.28 -2.62
CA ASP A 76 15.26 5.68 -3.99
C ASP A 76 14.38 5.01 -5.07
N ASP A 77 13.07 4.85 -4.82
CA ASP A 77 12.20 4.27 -5.83
C ASP A 77 11.61 5.32 -6.79
N PRO A 78 11.81 5.15 -8.12
CA PRO A 78 11.32 6.08 -9.16
C PRO A 78 9.79 6.28 -9.16
N LEU A 79 9.05 5.46 -8.42
CA LEU A 79 7.58 5.56 -8.32
C LEU A 79 7.10 6.68 -7.40
N VAL A 80 7.95 7.23 -6.53
CA VAL A 80 7.61 8.39 -5.68
C VAL A 80 7.62 9.69 -6.50
N LEU A 81 8.33 9.72 -7.64
CA LEU A 81 8.42 10.88 -8.53
C LEU A 81 7.20 11.07 -9.44
N LEU A 82 6.26 10.13 -9.49
CA LEU A 82 5.08 10.22 -10.36
C LEU A 82 3.86 10.87 -9.68
N SER A 83 3.90 11.14 -8.37
CA SER A 83 2.78 11.75 -7.64
C SER A 83 2.87 13.27 -7.48
N ASP A 84 3.92 13.91 -7.99
CA ASP A 84 4.14 15.36 -7.90
C ASP A 84 3.75 16.13 -9.19
N ASP A 85 3.17 15.47 -10.19
CA ASP A 85 2.77 16.08 -11.46
C ASP A 85 1.31 15.73 -11.83
N THR A 86 0.34 16.15 -11.00
CA THR A 86 -1.05 16.41 -11.44
C THR A 86 -1.82 17.32 -10.50
#